data_AF-A0A7S2ATP3-F1
#
_entry.id   AF-A0A7S2ATP3-F1
#
_cell.length_a   1.000
_cell.length_b   1.000
_cell.length_c   1.000
_cell.angle_alpha   90.00
_cell.angle_beta   90.00
_cell.angle_gamma   90.00
#
_symmetry.space_group_name_H-M   'P 1'
#
loop_
_entity.id
_entity.type
_entity.pdbx_description
1 polymer ?
#
loop_
_entity_poly.entity_id
_entity_poly.type
_entity_poly.pdbx_seq_one_letter_code
_entity_poly.pdbx_strand_id
1 'polypeptide(L)'
;MALNQKVGLKFKTAIRALAKYGPDAFQPKKLQDGKWAKPMISRRMAADLRSHSLREGTWGSFSPITGGWDSSWDSYKRPKIRRPLKTSKRDRTRDDRFERIQGKMGEQDAKRAEYRKARVDAKPPPGIQTLYKRLLAMKGGSK
;
A
#
# COMPACT_ATOMS: atom_id res chain seq x y z
N MET A 1 39.24 30.32 24.96
CA MET A 1 38.30 31.29 25.57
C MET A 1 36.94 31.15 24.91
N ALA A 2 35.87 31.23 25.70
CA ALA A 2 34.54 30.68 25.44
C ALA A 2 33.84 31.19 24.17
N LEU A 3 33.57 30.28 23.22
CA LEU A 3 32.54 30.45 22.19
C LEU A 3 31.16 30.26 22.83
N ASN A 4 30.75 31.27 23.60
CA ASN A 4 29.41 31.33 24.20
C ASN A 4 28.48 32.07 23.23
N GLN A 5 28.29 31.54 22.02
CA GLN A 5 27.47 32.18 20.99
C GLN A 5 26.05 31.59 20.96
N LYS A 6 25.12 32.38 21.55
CA LYS A 6 23.68 32.41 21.27
C LYS A 6 23.01 31.06 20.99
N VAL A 7 23.11 30.12 21.92
CA VAL A 7 22.17 29.00 21.99
C VAL A 7 20.76 29.61 22.16
N GLY A 8 19.94 29.55 21.11
CA GLY A 8 18.59 30.13 21.10
C GLY A 8 17.75 29.64 22.29
N LEU A 9 16.78 30.45 22.74
CA LEU A 9 15.99 30.17 23.97
C LEU A 9 15.42 28.74 23.99
N LYS A 10 15.02 28.23 22.82
CA LYS A 10 14.48 26.87 22.59
C LYS A 10 15.50 25.76 22.88
N PHE A 11 16.77 25.98 22.58
CA PHE A 11 17.82 25.01 22.87
C PHE A 11 18.20 25.02 24.36
N LYS A 12 18.16 26.19 25.03
CA LYS A 12 18.43 26.26 26.48
C LYS A 12 17.39 25.51 27.30
N THR A 13 16.12 25.53 26.91
CA THR A 13 15.07 24.76 27.61
C THR A 13 15.23 23.26 27.35
N ALA A 14 15.59 22.89 26.12
CA ALA A 14 15.84 21.50 25.75
C ALA A 14 17.07 20.91 26.46
N ILE A 15 18.19 21.64 26.53
CA ILE A 15 19.40 21.22 27.26
C ILE A 15 19.08 21.03 28.75
N ARG A 16 18.31 21.93 29.37
CA ARG A 16 17.85 21.76 30.75
C ARG A 16 16.98 20.52 30.94
N ALA A 17 16.08 20.24 30.01
CA ALA A 17 15.25 19.04 30.05
C ALA A 17 16.08 17.76 29.90
N LEU A 18 17.09 17.76 29.01
CA LEU A 18 18.04 16.65 28.84
C LEU A 18 18.93 16.45 30.06
N ALA A 19 19.42 17.53 30.68
CA ALA A 19 20.23 17.44 31.89
C ALA A 19 19.45 16.83 33.07
N LYS A 20 18.14 17.08 33.15
CA LYS A 20 17.30 16.60 34.26
C LYS A 20 16.72 15.20 34.03
N TYR A 21 16.29 14.90 32.81
CA TYR A 21 15.52 13.68 32.49
C TYR A 21 16.23 12.76 31.50
N GLY A 22 17.37 13.17 30.94
CA GLY A 22 18.10 12.38 29.96
C GLY A 22 17.25 12.00 28.73
N PRO A 23 17.36 10.76 28.23
CA PRO A 23 16.64 10.32 27.02
C PRO A 23 15.11 10.30 27.20
N ASP A 24 14.59 10.25 28.43
CA ASP A 24 13.15 10.25 28.70
C ASP A 24 12.48 11.56 28.28
N ALA A 25 13.24 12.64 28.12
CA ALA A 25 12.74 13.91 27.62
C ALA A 25 12.19 13.80 26.17
N PHE A 26 12.67 12.81 25.40
CA PHE A 26 12.22 12.55 24.03
C PHE A 26 10.99 11.65 23.94
N GLN A 27 10.62 10.97 25.03
CA GLN A 27 9.53 10.02 25.05
C GLN A 27 8.22 10.67 25.51
N PRO A 28 7.07 10.31 24.91
CA PRO A 28 5.77 10.70 25.45
C PRO A 28 5.54 10.01 26.80
N LYS A 29 4.92 10.70 27.75
CA LYS A 29 4.61 10.16 29.08
C LYS A 29 3.11 9.95 29.23
N LYS A 30 2.69 8.90 29.92
CA LYS A 30 1.29 8.64 30.21
C LYS A 30 0.87 9.44 31.45
N LEU A 31 -0.21 10.23 31.35
CA LEU A 31 -0.82 10.94 32.47
C LEU A 31 -1.66 9.97 33.31
N GLN A 32 -1.99 10.38 34.54
CA GLN A 32 -2.87 9.64 35.44
C GLN A 32 -4.26 9.38 34.82
N ASP A 33 -4.77 10.33 34.03
CA ASP A 33 -6.03 10.22 33.27
C ASP A 33 -5.96 9.22 32.09
N GLY A 34 -4.86 8.47 31.95
CA GLY A 34 -4.65 7.52 30.86
C GLY A 34 -4.27 8.13 29.51
N LYS A 35 -4.33 9.46 29.37
CA LYS A 35 -3.94 10.21 28.16
C LYS A 35 -2.43 10.26 28.00
N TRP A 36 -1.93 10.35 26.77
CA TRP A 36 -0.51 10.54 26.49
C TRP A 36 -0.15 12.02 26.38
N ALA A 37 0.81 12.47 27.19
CA ALA A 37 1.46 13.77 27.03
C ALA A 37 2.42 13.74 25.84
N LYS A 38 2.56 14.91 25.21
CA LYS A 38 3.63 15.18 24.25
C LYS A 38 5.00 15.08 24.97
N PRO A 39 6.07 14.66 24.27
CA PRO A 39 7.41 14.67 24.84
C PRO A 39 7.83 16.11 25.19
N MET A 40 8.67 16.24 26.21
CA MET A 40 9.21 17.55 26.62
C MET A 40 10.02 18.19 25.49
N ILE A 41 10.71 17.36 24.71
CA ILE A 41 11.45 17.77 23.52
C ILE A 41 10.77 17.20 22.28
N SER A 42 10.27 18.09 21.43
CA SER A 42 9.68 17.67 20.16
C SER A 42 10.74 17.05 19.23
N ARG A 43 10.29 16.15 18.34
CA ARG A 43 11.17 15.53 17.33
C ARG A 43 11.95 16.53 16.49
N ARG A 44 11.33 17.66 16.14
CA ARG A 44 11.98 18.72 15.36
C ARG A 44 13.11 19.36 16.18
N MET A 45 12.83 19.73 17.43
CA MET A 45 13.82 20.33 18.31
C MET A 45 14.99 19.39 18.59
N ALA A 46 14.72 18.09 18.74
CA ALA A 46 15.73 17.04 18.83
C ALA A 46 16.62 16.97 17.58
N ALA A 47 16.02 16.97 16.38
CA ALA A 47 16.76 16.96 15.12
C ALA A 47 17.61 18.23 14.91
N ASP A 48 17.09 19.38 15.32
CA ASP A 48 17.80 20.66 15.26
C ASP A 48 19.00 20.65 16.24
N LEU A 49 18.83 20.13 17.46
CA LEU A 49 19.92 19.96 18.45
C LEU A 49 21.00 19.00 17.96
N ARG A 50 20.60 17.89 17.37
CA ARG A 50 21.50 16.92 16.74
C ARG A 50 22.31 17.59 15.63
N SER A 51 21.65 18.31 14.73
CA SER A 51 22.30 19.02 13.63
C SER A 51 23.25 20.11 14.12
N HIS A 52 22.87 20.84 15.17
CA HIS A 52 23.72 21.82 15.81
C HIS A 52 24.96 21.18 16.45
N SER A 53 24.79 20.08 17.18
CA SER A 53 25.89 19.38 17.84
C SER A 53 26.90 18.81 16.84
N LEU A 54 26.44 18.37 15.66
CA LEU A 54 27.31 17.96 14.56
C LEU A 54 28.13 19.13 13.98
N ARG A 55 27.55 20.34 13.91
CA ARG A 55 28.25 21.53 13.40
C ARG A 55 29.30 22.05 14.38
N GLU A 56 28.97 22.07 15.67
CA GLU A 56 29.85 22.56 16.74
C GLU A 56 30.88 21.52 17.20
N GLY A 57 30.82 20.29 16.69
CA GLY A 57 31.73 19.21 17.09
C GLY A 57 31.47 18.62 18.48
N THR A 58 30.32 18.93 19.11
CA THR A 58 29.91 18.39 20.41
C THR A 58 29.08 17.10 20.28
N TRP A 59 29.39 16.29 19.27
CA TRP A 59 28.72 15.03 18.99
C TRP A 59 29.39 13.88 19.76
N GLY A 60 28.58 12.97 20.33
CA GLY A 60 29.05 11.79 21.06
C GLY A 60 29.14 11.97 22.57
N SER A 61 29.13 13.20 23.08
CA SER A 61 29.10 13.48 24.52
C SER A 61 28.16 14.64 24.84
N PHE A 62 27.32 14.48 25.86
CA PHE A 62 26.46 15.55 26.36
C PHE A 62 27.03 16.17 27.64
N SER A 63 27.13 17.49 27.67
CA SER A 63 27.45 18.27 28.88
C SER A 63 26.24 19.12 29.27
N PRO A 64 25.83 19.17 30.55
CA PRO A 64 24.73 20.03 31.01
C PRO A 64 24.97 21.53 30.79
N ILE A 65 26.23 21.96 30.71
CA ILE A 65 26.62 23.38 30.60
C ILE A 65 26.71 23.79 29.13
N THR A 66 27.43 23.00 28.34
CA THR A 66 27.72 23.30 26.93
C THR A 66 26.63 22.76 25.99
N GLY A 67 25.85 21.77 26.45
CA GLY A 67 24.98 20.98 25.62
C GLY A 67 25.74 19.85 24.91
N GLY A 68 25.27 19.49 23.74
CA GLY A 68 25.81 18.39 22.94
C GLY A 68 24.74 17.34 22.64
N TRP A 69 25.16 16.27 21.98
CA TRP A 69 24.27 15.17 21.64
C TRP A 69 24.98 13.84 21.87
N ASP A 70 24.40 12.98 22.69
CA ASP A 70 24.89 11.63 22.90
C ASP A 70 24.44 10.72 21.75
N SER A 71 25.37 9.96 21.19
CA SER A 71 25.10 9.01 20.10
C SER A 71 24.10 7.92 20.52
N SER A 72 23.98 7.62 21.82
CA SER A 72 23.02 6.63 22.34
C SER A 72 21.55 7.07 22.15
N TRP A 73 21.30 8.37 21.97
CA TRP A 73 19.95 8.92 21.79
C TRP A 73 19.41 8.78 20.37
N ASP A 74 20.26 8.41 19.41
CA ASP A 74 19.83 8.15 18.04
C ASP A 74 19.09 6.82 17.94
N SER A 75 17.85 6.86 17.47
CA SER A 75 17.09 5.65 17.17
C SER A 75 17.67 4.91 15.98
N TYR A 76 18.10 3.66 16.16
CA TYR A 76 18.49 2.80 15.03
C TYR A 76 17.29 2.52 14.13
N LYS A 77 17.30 3.05 12.91
CA LYS A 77 16.29 2.73 11.90
C LYS A 77 16.72 1.46 11.18
N ARG A 78 16.04 0.34 11.47
CA ARG A 78 16.23 -0.91 10.72
C ARG A 78 16.03 -0.62 9.22
N PRO A 79 16.96 -1.05 8.34
CA PRO A 79 16.77 -0.85 6.91
C PRO A 79 15.49 -1.56 6.46
N LYS A 80 14.69 -0.89 5.62
CA LYS A 80 13.49 -1.49 5.07
C LYS A 80 13.90 -2.53 4.02
N ILE A 81 13.75 -3.81 4.35
CA ILE A 81 13.94 -4.91 3.40
C ILE A 81 12.85 -4.78 2.33
N ARG A 82 13.26 -4.61 1.06
CA ARG A 82 12.32 -4.51 -0.06
C ARG A 82 11.67 -5.88 -0.29
N ARG A 83 10.34 -5.91 -0.27
CA ARG A 83 9.57 -7.09 -0.68
C ARG A 83 9.61 -7.22 -2.20
N PRO A 84 9.51 -8.44 -2.75
CA PRO A 84 9.37 -8.62 -4.19
C PRO A 84 8.15 -7.85 -4.72
N LEU A 85 8.24 -7.38 -5.96
CA LEU A 85 7.15 -6.62 -6.57
C LEU A 85 5.93 -7.52 -6.80
N LYS A 86 4.74 -6.97 -6.53
CA LYS A 86 3.45 -7.65 -6.70
C LYS A 86 3.11 -7.99 -8.17
N THR A 87 3.85 -7.45 -9.14
CA THR A 87 3.59 -7.49 -10.60
C THR A 87 2.16 -7.06 -11.01
N SER A 88 1.92 -6.91 -12.32
CA SER A 88 0.61 -6.48 -12.83
C SER A 88 -0.44 -7.57 -12.61
N LYS A 89 -1.74 -7.20 -12.56
CA LYS A 89 -2.83 -8.19 -12.58
C LYS A 89 -2.75 -9.09 -13.82
N ARG A 90 -2.33 -8.54 -14.97
CA ARG A 90 -2.18 -9.29 -16.23
C ARG A 90 -1.17 -10.43 -16.08
N ASP A 91 -0.03 -10.17 -15.46
CA ASP A 91 1.04 -11.17 -15.31
C ASP A 91 0.65 -12.23 -14.28
N ARG A 92 0.04 -11.81 -13.16
CA ARG A 92 -0.42 -12.71 -12.10
C ARG A 92 -1.52 -13.70 -12.52
N THR A 93 -2.29 -13.37 -13.56
CA THR A 93 -3.45 -14.18 -14.01
C THR A 93 -3.24 -14.74 -15.42
N ARG A 94 -1.99 -14.74 -15.88
CA ARG A 94 -1.66 -15.19 -17.24
C ARG A 94 -1.92 -16.67 -17.41
N ASP A 95 -1.51 -17.47 -16.41
CA ASP A 95 -1.57 -18.92 -16.46
C ASP A 95 -3.02 -19.42 -16.35
N ASP A 96 -3.79 -18.91 -15.39
CA ASP A 96 -5.23 -19.19 -15.28
C ASP A 96 -5.99 -18.88 -16.59
N ARG A 97 -5.59 -17.78 -17.26
CA ARG A 97 -6.20 -17.39 -18.53
C ARG A 97 -5.83 -18.36 -19.64
N PHE A 98 -4.60 -18.84 -19.65
CA PHE A 98 -4.11 -19.83 -20.61
C PHE A 98 -4.87 -21.15 -20.45
N GLU A 99 -4.98 -21.68 -19.23
CA GLU A 99 -5.72 -22.91 -18.94
C GLU A 99 -7.18 -22.81 -19.38
N ARG A 100 -7.83 -21.69 -19.09
CA ARG A 100 -9.22 -21.44 -19.51
C ARG A 100 -9.38 -21.38 -21.03
N ILE A 101 -8.38 -20.89 -21.76
CA ILE A 101 -8.40 -20.87 -23.24
C ILE A 101 -8.20 -22.29 -23.77
N GLN A 102 -7.24 -23.03 -23.23
CA GLN A 102 -6.98 -24.42 -23.64
C GLN A 102 -8.20 -25.31 -23.44
N GLY A 103 -8.86 -25.24 -22.28
CA GLY A 103 -10.10 -25.99 -22.03
C GLY A 103 -11.20 -25.66 -23.05
N LYS A 104 -11.38 -24.37 -23.38
CA LYS A 104 -12.36 -23.95 -24.40
C LYS A 104 -12.00 -24.40 -25.81
N MET A 105 -10.72 -24.51 -26.14
CA MET A 105 -10.27 -25.04 -27.43
C MET A 105 -10.58 -26.53 -27.54
N GLY A 106 -10.31 -27.31 -26.49
CA GLY A 106 -10.62 -28.75 -26.48
C GLY A 106 -12.11 -29.05 -26.66
N GLU A 107 -12.98 -28.25 -26.06
CA GLU A 107 -14.44 -28.40 -26.17
C GLU A 107 -15.05 -27.85 -27.47
N GLN A 108 -14.25 -27.23 -28.33
CA GLN A 108 -14.76 -26.42 -29.45
C GLN A 108 -15.53 -27.27 -30.46
N ASP A 109 -15.03 -28.47 -30.79
CA ASP A 109 -15.65 -29.34 -31.79
C ASP A 109 -16.95 -29.95 -31.29
N ALA A 110 -17.01 -30.32 -30.01
CA ALA A 110 -18.23 -30.81 -29.38
C ALA A 110 -19.36 -29.76 -29.44
N LYS A 111 -19.05 -28.51 -29.08
CA LYS A 111 -19.99 -27.38 -29.16
C LYS A 111 -20.44 -27.08 -30.59
N ARG A 112 -19.55 -27.20 -31.57
CA ARG A 112 -19.91 -27.06 -33.00
C ARG A 112 -20.85 -28.17 -33.45
N ALA A 113 -20.60 -29.41 -33.04
CA ALA A 113 -21.45 -30.54 -33.37
C ALA A 113 -22.86 -30.40 -32.75
N GLU A 114 -22.92 -30.02 -31.47
CA GLU A 114 -24.18 -29.74 -30.76
C GLU A 114 -24.96 -28.61 -31.44
N TYR A 115 -24.29 -27.50 -31.78
CA TYR A 115 -24.91 -26.39 -32.51
C TYR A 115 -25.47 -26.83 -33.86
N ARG A 116 -24.74 -27.65 -34.62
CA ARG A 116 -25.20 -28.18 -35.91
C ARG A 116 -26.43 -29.08 -35.75
N LYS A 117 -26.44 -29.97 -34.74
CA LYS A 117 -27.60 -30.82 -34.42
C LYS A 117 -28.82 -29.96 -34.07
N ALA A 118 -28.67 -29.03 -33.14
CA ALA A 118 -29.75 -28.11 -32.76
C ALA A 118 -30.30 -27.32 -33.96
N ARG A 119 -29.43 -26.89 -34.88
CA ARG A 119 -29.82 -26.24 -36.15
C ARG A 119 -30.59 -27.14 -37.10
N VAL A 120 -30.32 -28.45 -37.09
CA VAL A 120 -31.05 -29.43 -37.90
C VAL A 120 -32.39 -29.73 -37.25
N ASP A 121 -32.42 -29.99 -35.95
CA ASP A 121 -33.63 -30.33 -35.19
C ASP A 121 -34.63 -29.17 -35.16
N ALA A 122 -34.14 -27.93 -35.15
CA ALA A 122 -34.97 -26.73 -35.25
C ALA A 122 -35.59 -26.53 -36.65
N LYS A 123 -35.14 -27.23 -37.69
CA LYS A 123 -35.78 -27.14 -39.01
C LYS A 123 -37.13 -27.86 -38.95
N PRO A 124 -38.21 -27.25 -39.46
CA PRO A 124 -39.50 -27.91 -39.48
C PRO A 124 -39.43 -29.19 -40.33
N PRO A 125 -40.11 -30.28 -39.91
CA PRO A 125 -40.00 -31.57 -40.57
C PRO A 125 -40.50 -31.47 -42.03
N PRO A 126 -39.78 -32.06 -43.00
CA PRO A 126 -40.23 -32.08 -44.38
C PRO A 126 -41.50 -32.93 -44.51
N GLY A 127 -42.55 -32.37 -45.13
CA GLY A 127 -43.82 -33.09 -45.30
C GLY A 127 -44.95 -32.21 -45.85
N ILE A 128 -45.98 -32.87 -46.38
CA ILE A 128 -47.15 -32.22 -47.02
C ILE A 128 -47.87 -31.32 -46.02
N GLN A 129 -48.04 -31.75 -44.77
CA GLN A 129 -48.70 -30.96 -43.73
C GLN A 129 -47.93 -29.68 -43.41
N THR A 130 -46.60 -29.74 -43.39
CA THR A 130 -45.72 -28.58 -43.17
C THR A 130 -45.78 -27.62 -44.35
N LEU A 131 -45.76 -28.14 -45.59
CA LEU A 131 -45.92 -27.34 -46.82
C LEU A 131 -47.30 -26.67 -46.88
N TYR A 132 -48.36 -27.40 -46.53
CA TYR A 132 -49.73 -26.90 -46.48
C TYR A 132 -49.90 -25.80 -45.43
N LYS A 133 -49.38 -25.99 -44.21
CA LYS A 133 -49.33 -24.95 -43.16
C LYS A 133 -48.57 -23.70 -43.62
N ARG A 134 -47.47 -23.88 -44.37
CA ARG A 134 -46.68 -22.78 -44.93
C ARG A 134 -47.47 -22.00 -45.99
N LEU A 135 -48.17 -22.71 -46.87
CA LEU A 135 -49.04 -22.15 -47.92
C LEU A 135 -50.23 -21.36 -47.33
N LEU A 136 -50.86 -21.91 -46.29
CA LEU A 136 -51.94 -21.24 -45.56
C LEU A 136 -51.45 -19.97 -44.83
N ALA A 137 -50.29 -20.03 -44.18
CA ALA A 137 -49.68 -18.86 -43.54
C ALA A 137 -49.32 -17.75 -44.54
N MET A 138 -48.88 -18.12 -45.76
CA MET A 138 -48.61 -17.17 -46.85
C MET A 138 -49.89 -16.53 -47.41
N LYS A 139 -50.99 -17.29 -47.51
CA LYS A 139 -52.27 -16.81 -48.05
C LYS A 139 -53.06 -15.94 -47.05
N GLY A 140 -52.88 -16.18 -45.76
CA GLY A 140 -53.52 -15.39 -44.68
C GLY A 140 -52.76 -14.12 -44.26
N GLY A 141 -51.54 -13.90 -44.75
CA GLY A 141 -50.69 -12.75 -44.42
C GLY A 141 -50.81 -11.55 -45.39
N SER A 142 -51.69 -11.64 -46.40
CA SER A 142 -52.01 -10.51 -47.27
C SER A 142 -53.15 -9.69 -46.66
N LYS A 143 -52.80 -8.78 -45.76
CA LYS A 143 -53.57 -7.56 -45.46
C LYS A 143 -52.63 -6.38 -45.57
#